data_AF-A0A7Z3BP70-F1
#
_entry.id   AF-A0A7Z3BP70-F1
#
_cell.length_a   1.000
_cell.length_b   1.000
_cell.length_c   1.000
_cell.angle_alpha   90.00
_cell.angle_beta   90.00
_cell.angle_gamma   90.00
#
_symmetry.space_group_name_H-M   'P 1'
#
loop_
_entity.id
_entity.type
_entity.pdbx_description
1 polymer ?
#
loop_
_entity_poly.entity_id
_entity_poly.type
_entity_poly.pdbx_seq_one_letter_code
_entity_poly.pdbx_strand_id
1 'polypeptide(L)'
;MIGPVETADPLNLPNVVSAGTYHTVTVDSKGRVVSGTSMSQSGVSRSLNTAFQVSATRWALVSYSVQLTVTASIAGGQNGDVFLEIASDIGFTANVQQIAVAGLGQTYTLAVAIQGVQPQSGCVMGTVPPGYYVRLRTVSNTGSPSFSYRLGQETLL
;
A
#
# COMPACT_ATOMS: atom_id res chain seq x y z
N MET A 1 -55.14 -39.90 9.64
CA MET A 1 -55.52 -38.52 9.24
C MET A 1 -54.28 -37.68 9.47
N ILE A 2 -53.58 -37.25 8.41
CA ILE A 2 -52.41 -36.37 8.52
C ILE A 2 -52.95 -34.97 8.78
N GLY A 3 -52.53 -34.33 9.88
CA GLY A 3 -52.93 -32.97 10.22
C GLY A 3 -52.46 -31.96 9.15
N PRO A 4 -53.11 -30.80 9.04
CA PRO A 4 -52.72 -29.78 8.07
C PRO A 4 -51.26 -29.34 8.32
N VAL A 5 -50.48 -29.25 7.26
CA VAL A 5 -49.15 -28.64 7.30
C VAL A 5 -49.35 -27.16 7.57
N GLU A 6 -49.00 -26.69 8.76
CA GLU A 6 -48.87 -25.25 9.02
C GLU A 6 -47.77 -24.71 8.12
N THR A 7 -48.14 -23.84 7.18
CA THR A 7 -47.17 -23.07 6.41
C THR A 7 -46.38 -22.21 7.38
N ALA A 8 -45.10 -22.48 7.54
CA ALA A 8 -44.24 -21.68 8.41
C ALA A 8 -44.39 -20.19 8.05
N ASP A 9 -44.68 -19.34 9.04
CA ASP A 9 -44.68 -17.90 8.85
C ASP A 9 -43.32 -17.46 8.28
N PRO A 10 -43.30 -16.57 7.29
CA PRO A 10 -42.04 -16.13 6.70
C PRO A 10 -41.19 -15.48 7.78
N LEU A 11 -39.97 -15.98 7.95
CA LEU A 11 -38.98 -15.39 8.86
C LEU A 11 -38.73 -13.93 8.46
N ASN A 12 -39.27 -12.99 9.25
CA ASN A 12 -39.07 -11.57 9.06
C ASN A 12 -37.84 -11.12 9.86
N LEU A 13 -36.67 -11.09 9.21
CA LEU A 13 -35.46 -10.51 9.78
C LEU A 13 -35.47 -9.00 9.50
N PRO A 14 -35.48 -8.13 10.53
CA PRO A 14 -35.35 -6.70 10.31
C PRO A 14 -34.00 -6.42 9.66
N ASN A 15 -34.01 -5.65 8.56
CA ASN A 15 -32.77 -5.28 7.90
C ASN A 15 -32.04 -4.22 8.74
N VAL A 16 -30.81 -4.53 9.14
CA VAL A 16 -29.96 -3.64 9.95
C VAL A 16 -28.86 -2.95 9.13
N VAL A 17 -28.79 -3.24 7.82
CA VAL A 17 -27.75 -2.72 6.91
C VAL A 17 -28.35 -2.32 5.57
N SER A 18 -27.88 -1.21 5.00
CA SER A 18 -28.34 -0.81 3.66
C SER A 18 -27.79 -1.78 2.60
N ALA A 19 -28.54 -2.00 1.51
CA ALA A 19 -28.02 -2.76 0.38
C ALA A 19 -26.80 -2.05 -0.22
N GLY A 20 -25.76 -2.80 -0.58
CA GLY A 20 -24.53 -2.22 -1.14
C GLY A 20 -23.30 -3.11 -1.02
N THR A 21 -22.18 -2.62 -1.50
CA THR A 21 -20.86 -3.27 -1.37
C THR A 21 -20.10 -2.66 -0.21
N TYR A 22 -19.73 -3.50 0.75
CA TYR A 22 -18.94 -3.18 1.92
C TYR A 22 -17.57 -3.87 1.78
N HIS A 23 -16.59 -3.14 1.24
CA HIS A 23 -15.29 -3.69 0.82
C HIS A 23 -15.42 -4.85 -0.16
N THR A 24 -15.26 -6.09 0.32
CA THR A 24 -15.19 -7.30 -0.50
C THR A 24 -16.54 -8.00 -0.62
N VAL A 25 -17.56 -7.56 0.10
CA VAL A 25 -18.84 -8.25 0.25
C VAL A 25 -19.98 -7.37 -0.25
N THR A 26 -20.87 -7.92 -1.07
CA THR A 26 -22.11 -7.23 -1.47
C THR A 26 -23.29 -7.84 -0.73
N VAL A 27 -24.12 -6.99 -0.13
CA VAL A 27 -25.34 -7.40 0.56
C VAL A 27 -26.59 -6.91 -0.17
N ASP A 28 -27.65 -7.71 -0.14
CA ASP A 28 -28.96 -7.32 -0.66
C ASP A 28 -29.76 -6.44 0.33
N SER A 29 -30.96 -6.03 -0.08
CA SER A 29 -31.89 -5.25 0.74
C SER A 29 -32.44 -6.01 1.96
N LYS A 30 -32.10 -7.29 2.10
CA LYS A 30 -32.42 -8.11 3.27
C LYS A 30 -31.17 -8.33 4.15
N GLY A 31 -30.06 -7.66 3.86
CA GLY A 31 -28.80 -7.76 4.61
C GLY A 31 -28.03 -9.06 4.38
N ARG A 32 -28.41 -9.87 3.40
CA ARG A 32 -27.73 -11.15 3.10
C ARG A 32 -26.57 -10.92 2.16
N VAL A 33 -25.47 -11.61 2.38
CA VAL A 33 -24.34 -11.63 1.44
C VAL A 33 -24.78 -12.32 0.15
N VAL A 34 -24.76 -11.59 -0.96
CA VAL A 34 -25.13 -12.11 -2.29
C VAL A 34 -23.93 -12.32 -3.20
N SER A 35 -22.80 -11.68 -2.91
CA SER A 35 -21.54 -11.95 -3.58
C SER A 35 -20.34 -11.51 -2.72
N GLY A 36 -19.18 -12.08 -3.02
CA GLY A 36 -17.90 -11.74 -2.42
C GLY A 36 -16.78 -11.73 -3.45
N THR A 37 -15.74 -10.95 -3.19
CA THR A 37 -14.53 -10.92 -4.02
C THR A 37 -13.39 -11.65 -3.31
N SER A 38 -12.69 -12.52 -4.03
CA SER A 38 -11.49 -13.19 -3.51
C SER A 38 -10.27 -12.30 -3.64
N MET A 39 -9.40 -12.30 -2.62
CA MET A 39 -8.13 -11.58 -2.67
C MET A 39 -7.24 -12.13 -3.78
N SER A 40 -6.47 -11.25 -4.41
CA SER A 40 -5.48 -11.64 -5.42
C SER A 40 -4.16 -10.91 -5.17
N GLN A 41 -3.08 -11.67 -5.03
CA GLN A 41 -1.74 -11.16 -4.74
C GLN A 41 -0.87 -11.24 -6.00
N SER A 42 -0.05 -10.20 -6.21
CA SER A 42 0.92 -10.14 -7.30
C SER A 42 2.25 -9.61 -6.79
N GLY A 43 3.36 -10.20 -7.26
CA GLY A 43 4.68 -9.58 -7.17
C GLY A 43 4.83 -8.54 -8.28
N VAL A 44 5.39 -7.37 -7.96
CA VAL A 44 5.47 -6.25 -8.90
C VAL A 44 6.85 -5.59 -8.91
N SER A 45 7.11 -4.81 -9.95
CA SER A 45 8.23 -3.87 -10.02
C SER A 45 7.71 -2.49 -10.39
N ARG A 46 8.16 -1.45 -9.69
CA ARG A 46 7.67 -0.07 -9.87
C ARG A 46 8.84 0.89 -9.99
N SER A 47 8.71 1.86 -10.89
CA SER A 47 9.67 2.96 -11.01
C SER A 47 9.51 3.92 -9.83
N LEU A 48 10.63 4.31 -9.23
CA LEU A 48 10.66 5.33 -8.18
C LEU A 48 10.26 6.69 -8.77
N ASN A 49 9.68 7.55 -7.93
CA ASN A 49 9.24 8.92 -8.24
C ASN A 49 8.25 9.04 -9.40
N THR A 50 7.64 7.93 -9.83
CA THR A 50 6.63 7.88 -10.90
C THR A 50 5.29 7.49 -10.29
N ALA A 51 4.24 8.21 -10.67
CA ALA A 51 2.87 7.88 -10.26
C ALA A 51 2.34 6.67 -11.06
N PHE A 52 1.63 5.76 -10.40
CA PHE A 52 0.97 4.61 -11.03
C PHE A 52 -0.31 4.25 -10.28
N GLN A 53 -1.27 3.63 -10.96
CA GLN A 53 -2.48 3.12 -10.32
C GLN A 53 -2.30 1.63 -9.99
N VAL A 54 -2.65 1.24 -8.76
CA VAL A 54 -2.62 -0.18 -8.32
C VAL A 54 -3.89 -0.90 -8.79
N SER A 55 -5.05 -0.27 -8.57
CA SER A 55 -6.35 -0.78 -9.01
C SER A 55 -7.35 0.36 -9.16
N ALA A 56 -8.15 0.30 -10.22
CA ALA A 56 -9.24 1.24 -10.45
C ALA A 56 -10.51 0.90 -9.64
N THR A 57 -10.69 -0.37 -9.25
CA THR A 57 -11.98 -0.89 -8.77
C THR A 57 -11.92 -1.57 -7.41
N ARG A 58 -10.73 -1.90 -6.91
CA ARG A 58 -10.54 -2.64 -5.67
C ARG A 58 -9.59 -1.94 -4.73
N TRP A 59 -9.83 -2.10 -3.44
CA TRP A 59 -8.87 -1.71 -2.43
C TRP A 59 -7.61 -2.55 -2.59
N ALA A 60 -6.46 -1.99 -2.28
CA ALA A 60 -5.21 -2.72 -2.31
C ALA A 60 -4.43 -2.55 -1.01
N LEU A 61 -3.82 -3.64 -0.54
CA LEU A 61 -2.72 -3.59 0.41
C LEU A 61 -1.42 -3.69 -0.36
N VAL A 62 -0.53 -2.73 -0.18
CA VAL A 62 0.74 -2.66 -0.92
C VAL A 62 1.91 -2.68 0.03
N SER A 63 2.99 -3.35 -0.38
CA SER A 63 4.27 -3.38 0.33
C SER A 63 5.40 -3.26 -0.68
N TYR A 64 6.28 -2.27 -0.50
CA TYR A 64 7.39 -2.02 -1.40
C TYR A 64 8.68 -1.87 -0.62
N SER A 65 9.73 -2.57 -1.04
CA SER A 65 11.07 -2.39 -0.51
C SER A 65 11.94 -1.63 -1.48
N VAL A 66 12.63 -0.62 -0.96
CA VAL A 66 13.60 0.20 -1.68
C VAL A 66 14.93 0.12 -0.95
N GLN A 67 16.00 -0.09 -1.70
CA GLN A 67 17.34 -0.02 -1.18
C GLN A 67 17.94 1.36 -1.43
N LEU A 68 18.52 1.91 -0.38
CA LEU A 68 19.49 2.99 -0.43
C LEU A 68 20.89 2.38 -0.58
N THR A 69 21.63 2.84 -1.59
CA THR A 69 23.06 2.55 -1.73
C THR A 69 23.82 3.85 -1.59
N VAL A 70 24.75 3.85 -0.65
CA VAL A 70 25.58 5.01 -0.32
C VAL A 70 27.05 4.63 -0.44
N THR A 71 27.87 5.57 -0.92
CA THR A 71 29.32 5.49 -0.73
C THR A 71 29.63 6.19 0.58
N ALA A 72 30.17 5.46 1.56
CA ALA A 72 30.57 6.05 2.83
C ALA A 72 31.59 7.18 2.56
N SER A 73 31.29 8.39 3.06
CA SER A 73 32.17 9.54 2.95
C SER A 73 32.58 10.01 4.35
N ILE A 74 33.85 10.35 4.50
CA ILE A 74 34.43 10.81 5.77
C ILE A 74 34.01 12.26 6.08
N ALA A 75 33.49 12.99 5.07
CA ALA A 75 33.17 14.41 5.14
C ALA A 75 31.67 14.71 5.29
N GLY A 76 30.81 13.69 5.38
CA GLY A 76 29.36 13.87 5.54
C GLY A 76 28.62 12.54 5.43
N GLY A 77 27.71 12.28 6.38
CA GLY A 77 26.83 11.11 6.35
C GLY A 77 25.94 11.09 5.11
N GLN A 78 25.33 9.96 4.83
CA GLN A 78 24.41 9.79 3.71
C GLN A 78 23.07 9.33 4.27
N ASN A 79 22.01 10.07 3.95
CA ASN A 79 20.68 9.80 4.48
C ASN A 79 19.62 10.12 3.44
N GLY A 80 18.58 9.30 3.39
CA GLY A 80 17.44 9.54 2.54
C GLY A 80 16.20 8.77 2.97
N ASP A 81 15.05 9.29 2.59
CA ASP A 81 13.76 8.70 2.92
C ASP A 81 13.10 8.14 1.67
N VAL A 82 12.36 7.05 1.84
CA VAL A 82 11.35 6.62 0.88
C VAL A 82 9.97 6.80 1.49
N PHE A 83 9.09 7.46 0.75
CA PHE A 83 7.71 7.71 1.12
C PHE A 83 6.78 6.89 0.23
N LEU A 84 5.76 6.29 0.85
CA LEU A 84 4.59 5.80 0.15
C LEU A 84 3.52 6.88 0.19
N GLU A 85 3.23 7.46 -0.97
CA GLU A 85 2.20 8.50 -1.12
C GLU A 85 1.06 8.01 -1.99
N ILE A 86 -0.15 8.49 -1.72
CA ILE A 86 -1.31 8.37 -2.60
C ILE A 86 -1.89 9.71 -2.98
N ALA A 87 -2.58 9.76 -4.11
CA ALA A 87 -3.35 10.90 -4.57
C ALA A 87 -4.57 10.43 -5.36
N SER A 88 -5.61 11.27 -5.46
CA SER A 88 -6.79 10.96 -6.28
C SER A 88 -6.55 11.18 -7.79
N ASP A 89 -5.42 11.77 -8.16
CA ASP A 89 -5.03 12.07 -9.55
C ASP A 89 -3.59 11.67 -9.85
N ILE A 90 -3.29 11.35 -11.11
CA ILE A 90 -1.96 10.92 -11.55
C ILE A 90 -0.91 12.02 -11.42
N GLY A 91 -1.32 13.29 -11.46
CA GLY A 91 -0.45 14.44 -11.31
C GLY A 91 0.04 14.66 -9.87
N PHE A 92 -0.52 13.93 -8.89
CA PHE A 92 -0.25 14.16 -7.46
C PHE A 92 -0.54 15.62 -7.05
N THR A 93 -1.69 16.16 -7.47
CA THR A 93 -2.09 17.55 -7.19
C THR A 93 -3.29 17.66 -6.23
N ALA A 94 -4.10 16.60 -6.11
CA ALA A 94 -5.30 16.56 -5.29
C ALA A 94 -5.30 15.37 -4.32
N ASN A 95 -5.77 15.63 -3.10
CA ASN A 95 -5.88 14.63 -2.02
C ASN A 95 -4.59 13.84 -1.78
N VAL A 96 -3.44 14.52 -1.87
CA VAL A 96 -2.13 13.91 -1.64
C VAL A 96 -1.98 13.54 -0.17
N GLN A 97 -1.65 12.29 0.11
CA GLN A 97 -1.45 11.78 1.45
C GLN A 97 -0.18 10.92 1.50
N GLN A 98 0.63 11.15 2.51
CA GLN A 98 1.74 10.27 2.86
C GLN A 98 1.23 9.19 3.82
N ILE A 99 1.31 7.93 3.39
CA ILE A 99 0.77 6.79 4.15
C ILE A 99 1.86 6.11 4.98
N ALA A 100 3.10 6.09 4.47
CA ALA A 100 4.24 5.53 5.18
C ALA A 100 5.54 6.22 4.78
N VAL A 101 6.54 6.15 5.66
CA VAL A 101 7.90 6.60 5.42
C VAL A 101 8.87 5.57 6.01
N ALA A 102 9.94 5.27 5.27
CA ALA A 102 11.08 4.54 5.78
C ALA A 102 12.34 5.40 5.58
N GLY A 103 12.96 5.79 6.70
CA GLY A 103 14.24 6.47 6.69
C GLY A 103 15.38 5.48 6.56
N LEU A 104 16.31 5.77 5.66
CA LEU A 104 17.48 4.96 5.35
C LEU A 104 18.70 5.86 5.46
N GLY A 105 19.56 5.58 6.44
CA GLY A 105 20.68 6.46 6.73
C GLY A 105 21.86 5.75 7.38
N GLN A 106 23.03 6.28 7.10
CA GLN A 106 24.28 5.91 7.76
C GLN A 106 24.98 7.14 8.30
N THR A 107 25.32 7.05 9.58
CA THR A 107 26.15 8.02 10.27
C THR A 107 27.48 7.35 10.60
N TYR A 108 28.56 7.83 10.00
CA TYR A 108 29.92 7.44 10.37
C TYR A 108 30.60 8.56 11.13
N THR A 109 31.21 8.24 12.26
CA THR A 109 32.09 9.13 13.04
C THR A 109 33.55 8.68 12.84
N LEU A 110 34.52 9.61 12.90
CA LEU A 110 35.94 9.34 12.60
C LEU A 110 36.50 8.15 13.41
N ALA A 111 36.54 6.97 12.81
CA ALA A 111 37.34 5.83 13.20
C ALA A 111 37.53 4.91 11.98
N VAL A 112 38.56 5.18 11.17
CA VAL A 112 39.11 4.27 10.14
C VAL A 112 38.06 3.64 9.21
N ALA A 113 37.25 4.46 8.53
CA ALA A 113 36.39 3.97 7.45
C ALA A 113 37.10 4.18 6.10
N ILE A 114 37.71 3.12 5.58
CA ILE A 114 38.02 2.96 4.15
C ILE A 114 36.69 2.83 3.41
N GLN A 115 36.56 3.41 2.21
CA GLN A 115 35.31 3.45 1.43
C GLN A 115 34.59 2.10 1.41
N GLY A 116 33.44 2.04 2.09
CA GLY A 116 32.52 0.91 2.06
C GLY A 116 31.22 1.32 1.38
N VAL A 117 30.73 0.48 0.46
CA VAL A 117 29.34 0.56 -0.01
C VAL A 117 28.51 -0.23 0.98
N GLN A 118 27.62 0.43 1.71
CA GLN A 118 26.70 -0.25 2.62
C GLN A 118 25.26 -0.08 2.09
N PRO A 119 24.65 -1.17 1.58
CA PRO A 119 23.25 -1.15 1.20
C PRO A 119 22.36 -1.21 2.44
N GLN A 120 21.33 -0.37 2.48
CA GLN A 120 20.26 -0.43 3.48
C GLN A 120 18.92 -0.53 2.75
N SER A 121 18.03 -1.40 3.21
CA SER A 121 16.70 -1.56 2.62
C SER A 121 15.64 -1.08 3.59
N GLY A 122 14.68 -0.32 3.06
CA GLY A 122 13.50 0.15 3.78
C GLY A 122 12.25 -0.37 3.10
N CYS A 123 11.26 -0.74 3.90
CA CYS A 123 9.97 -1.20 3.42
C CYS A 123 8.89 -0.19 3.79
N VAL A 124 8.06 0.20 2.83
CA VAL A 124 6.87 1.02 3.04
C VAL A 124 5.63 0.23 2.68
N MET A 125 4.63 0.26 3.56
CA MET A 125 3.40 -0.50 3.42
C MET A 125 2.20 0.39 3.72
N GLY A 126 1.09 0.16 3.02
CA GLY A 126 -0.14 0.90 3.27
C GLY A 126 -1.33 0.36 2.49
N THR A 127 -2.52 0.84 2.82
CA THR A 127 -3.74 0.60 2.06
C THR A 127 -3.93 1.69 1.01
N VAL A 128 -4.40 1.30 -0.16
CA VAL A 128 -4.67 2.18 -1.30
C VAL A 128 -6.14 2.04 -1.67
N PRO A 129 -6.93 3.14 -1.62
CA PRO A 129 -8.31 3.11 -2.07
C PRO A 129 -8.43 2.81 -3.58
N PRO A 130 -9.57 2.27 -4.04
CA PRO A 130 -9.84 2.11 -5.47
C PRO A 130 -9.71 3.45 -6.20
N GLY A 131 -9.06 3.45 -7.36
CA GLY A 131 -8.93 4.62 -8.22
C GLY A 131 -7.80 5.58 -7.84
N TYR A 132 -7.20 5.43 -6.65
CA TYR A 132 -6.08 6.28 -6.24
C TYR A 132 -4.77 5.88 -6.94
N TYR A 133 -3.93 6.88 -7.17
CA TYR A 133 -2.57 6.73 -7.68
C TYR A 133 -1.59 6.66 -6.53
N VAL A 134 -0.53 5.87 -6.70
CA VAL A 134 0.56 5.65 -5.76
C VAL A 134 1.85 6.20 -6.35
N ARG A 135 2.72 6.75 -5.50
CA ARG A 135 4.10 7.11 -5.86
C ARG A 135 5.04 6.72 -4.73
N LEU A 136 6.14 6.08 -5.09
CA LEU A 136 7.29 5.87 -4.21
C LEU A 136 8.22 7.06 -4.35
N ARG A 137 8.04 8.08 -3.51
CA ARG A 137 8.87 9.30 -3.56
C ARG A 137 10.14 9.09 -2.75
N THR A 138 11.29 9.40 -3.31
CA THR A 138 12.58 9.34 -2.61
C THR A 138 13.12 10.74 -2.37
N VAL A 139 13.69 10.98 -1.20
CA VAL A 139 14.34 12.26 -0.87
C VAL A 139 15.73 12.00 -0.33
N SER A 140 16.71 12.71 -0.89
CA SER A 140 18.06 12.80 -0.33
C SER A 140 18.07 13.89 0.74
N ASN A 141 18.17 13.49 2.01
CA ASN A 141 18.22 14.42 3.14
C ASN A 141 19.64 14.92 3.40
N THR A 142 20.62 14.04 3.24
CA THR A 142 22.05 14.36 3.39
C THR A 142 22.84 13.65 2.30
N GLY A 143 23.74 14.39 1.66
CA GLY A 143 24.61 13.88 0.59
C GLY A 143 23.85 13.56 -0.70
N SER A 144 24.29 12.54 -1.41
CA SER A 144 23.73 12.13 -2.71
C SER A 144 23.59 10.60 -2.77
N PRO A 145 22.74 10.01 -1.92
CA PRO A 145 22.51 8.59 -1.95
C PRO A 145 21.78 8.17 -3.22
N SER A 146 21.98 6.92 -3.64
CA SER A 146 21.26 6.33 -4.77
C SER A 146 20.16 5.40 -4.25
N PHE A 147 18.99 5.41 -4.92
CA PHE A 147 17.85 4.58 -4.55
C PHE A 147 17.56 3.56 -5.64
N SER A 148 17.22 2.35 -5.24
CA SER A 148 16.87 1.25 -6.15
C SER A 148 15.68 0.48 -5.63
N TYR A 149 14.68 0.27 -6.48
CA TYR A 149 13.58 -0.64 -6.16
C TYR A 149 14.11 -2.06 -6.01
N ARG A 150 13.64 -2.80 -4.99
CA ARG A 150 14.08 -4.19 -4.74
C ARG A 150 12.98 -5.19 -5.04
N LEU A 151 11.85 -5.05 -4.36
CA LEU A 151 10.71 -5.95 -4.49
C LEU A 151 9.45 -5.23 -4.06
N GLY A 152 8.31 -5.75 -4.50
CA GLY A 152 7.05 -5.33 -3.94
C GLY A 152 5.93 -6.31 -4.23
N GLN A 153 4.87 -6.11 -3.48
CA GLN A 153 3.71 -6.95 -3.47
C GLN A 153 2.47 -6.07 -3.41
N GLU A 154 1.51 -6.40 -4.24
CA GLU A 154 0.20 -5.77 -4.27
C GLU A 154 -0.86 -6.87 -4.07
N THR A 155 -1.68 -6.72 -3.03
CA THR A 155 -2.82 -7.60 -2.77
C THR A 155 -4.09 -6.81 -2.97
N LEU A 156 -4.87 -7.16 -4.00
CA LEU A 156 -6.20 -6.60 -4.20
C LEU A 156 -7.18 -7.31 -3.26
N LEU A 157 -8.02 -6.51 -2.59
CA LEU A 157 -9.04 -6.93 -1.64
C LEU A 157 -10.39 -7.05 -2.34
#